data_AF-A0A9W7CDF7-F1
#
_entry.id   AF-A0A9W7CDF7-F1
#
_cell.length_a   1.000
_cell.length_b   1.000
_cell.length_c   1.000
_cell.angle_alpha   90.00
_cell.angle_beta   90.00
_cell.angle_gamma   90.00
#
_symmetry.space_group_name_H-M   'P 1'
#
loop_
_entity.id
_entity.type
_entity.pdbx_description
1 polymer ?
#
loop_
_entity_poly.entity_id
_entity_poly.type
_entity_poly.pdbx_seq_one_letter_code
_entity_poly.pdbx_strand_id
1 'polypeptide(L)'
;MTIKFRSMTDLMLVFLLLLTVTKSFSPLTPTGRQSVAKDSRLHAETLNELSVKLPSAPLNLLEADRAFSTAQIYEKSGFFRQALQCFHESATLYQCYLDHPNAFSYVTSHNATSARAVLAYACVRLAHLNHDALGDTMAGSRLYQKAIEIDTSPSAVSFDGLGTTCEGAGVMRKVAIEHYEEAFKISPGVGNVAFHLAVAYERDGWEVDAKTLFDRMREEGGAGANSLVDSWGYVRWHMRKRANSNLHYGTREMLQIGLDAAKDIIDKGGLVMEFGVSSGRSIRMLAEMLPREKAIYGFDTFTGLPQAWGNEPIGTYTNGGQKPPVPANVKLIKGLFSETVTEFLKSKEHARDPIGFANIDCDLYSSTRDVLEALQPRIIKGTILAFDEYICHPTWRNDEFRAFRECCKRFGWNYEYLGFSLTSKQALVRIL
;
A
#
# COMPACT_ATOMS: atom_id res chain seq x y z
N MET A 1 -29.06 -6.22 -18.04
CA MET A 1 -30.08 -7.23 -17.71
C MET A 1 -30.48 -7.02 -16.26
N THR A 2 -31.68 -6.50 -16.02
CA THR A 2 -32.13 -5.96 -14.72
C THR A 2 -32.67 -7.09 -13.83
N ILE A 3 -32.06 -7.32 -12.67
CA ILE A 3 -32.61 -8.27 -11.68
C ILE A 3 -33.58 -7.50 -10.78
N LYS A 4 -34.88 -7.81 -10.90
CA LYS A 4 -35.92 -7.41 -9.94
C LYS A 4 -36.01 -8.49 -8.86
N PHE A 5 -35.71 -8.15 -7.61
CA PHE A 5 -35.95 -9.02 -6.47
C PHE A 5 -37.41 -8.89 -6.01
N ARG A 6 -38.07 -10.03 -5.75
CA ARG A 6 -39.52 -10.13 -5.61
C ARG A 6 -40.00 -10.86 -4.35
N SER A 7 -39.14 -11.35 -3.44
CA SER A 7 -39.64 -11.86 -2.14
C SER A 7 -38.58 -12.02 -1.03
N MET A 8 -39.01 -12.36 0.20
CA MET A 8 -38.16 -12.70 1.36
C MET A 8 -37.06 -13.73 1.08
N THR A 9 -37.18 -14.55 0.03
CA THR A 9 -36.11 -15.48 -0.41
C THR A 9 -34.89 -14.75 -0.97
N ASP A 10 -35.06 -13.52 -1.48
CA ASP A 10 -33.96 -12.69 -2.00
C ASP A 10 -33.14 -12.04 -0.88
N LEU A 11 -33.80 -11.76 0.26
CA LEU A 11 -33.11 -11.36 1.50
C LEU A 11 -32.29 -12.52 2.06
N MET A 12 -32.80 -13.76 1.95
CA MET A 12 -32.00 -14.96 2.21
C MET A 12 -30.87 -15.16 1.21
N LEU A 13 -30.96 -14.65 -0.02
CA LEU A 13 -29.88 -14.69 -1.00
C LEU A 13 -28.76 -13.68 -0.67
N VAL A 14 -29.10 -12.52 -0.11
CA VAL A 14 -28.13 -11.58 0.48
C VAL A 14 -27.48 -12.19 1.73
N PHE A 15 -28.26 -12.88 2.58
CA PHE A 15 -27.73 -13.67 3.69
C PHE A 15 -26.89 -14.87 3.22
N LEU A 16 -27.22 -15.47 2.09
CA LEU A 16 -26.46 -16.54 1.46
C LEU A 16 -25.21 -16.02 0.76
N LEU A 17 -25.19 -14.79 0.21
CA LEU A 17 -24.01 -14.10 -0.31
C LEU A 17 -23.06 -13.66 0.81
N LEU A 18 -23.63 -13.16 1.92
CA LEU A 18 -22.93 -13.01 3.19
C LEU A 18 -22.33 -14.36 3.66
N LEU A 19 -23.02 -15.48 3.42
CA LEU A 19 -22.53 -16.82 3.72
C LEU A 19 -21.64 -17.43 2.64
N THR A 20 -21.64 -17.06 1.36
CA THR A 20 -20.70 -17.60 0.35
C THR A 20 -19.39 -16.82 0.32
N VAL A 21 -19.38 -15.56 0.80
CA VAL A 21 -18.15 -14.84 1.12
C VAL A 21 -17.56 -15.30 2.47
N THR A 22 -18.36 -15.92 3.36
CA THR A 22 -17.89 -16.41 4.68
C THR A 22 -17.86 -17.94 4.88
N LYS A 23 -18.46 -18.75 3.97
CA LYS A 23 -18.37 -20.23 3.99
C LYS A 23 -17.24 -20.69 3.08
N SER A 24 -16.04 -20.63 3.64
CA SER A 24 -15.04 -21.67 3.43
C SER A 24 -14.69 -22.35 4.74
N PHE A 25 -15.70 -22.75 5.53
CA PHE A 25 -15.61 -23.57 6.76
C PHE A 25 -17.01 -24.19 6.98
N SER A 26 -17.32 -25.49 7.10
CA SER A 26 -16.59 -26.73 7.45
C SER A 26 -17.33 -27.97 6.87
N PRO A 27 -17.04 -29.22 7.31
CA PRO A 27 -16.34 -30.27 6.58
C PRO A 27 -17.25 -31.18 5.72
N LEU A 28 -16.74 -31.62 4.57
CA LEU A 28 -17.23 -32.82 3.89
C LEU A 28 -16.25 -33.97 4.16
N THR A 29 -16.79 -35.13 4.53
CA THR A 29 -16.11 -36.43 4.40
C THR A 29 -16.63 -37.12 3.11
N PRO A 30 -15.90 -38.10 2.54
CA PRO A 30 -14.78 -37.79 1.66
C PRO A 30 -14.85 -38.58 0.34
N THR A 31 -14.70 -37.93 -0.82
CA THR A 31 -14.14 -38.62 -2.00
C THR A 31 -13.47 -37.62 -2.94
N GLY A 32 -12.14 -37.75 -3.06
CA GLY A 32 -11.44 -37.58 -4.33
C GLY A 32 -10.96 -36.19 -4.75
N ARG A 33 -9.64 -36.00 -4.58
CA ARG A 33 -8.71 -35.11 -5.33
C ARG A 33 -8.40 -33.73 -4.77
N GLN A 34 -7.12 -33.39 -4.97
CA GLN A 34 -6.23 -32.57 -4.15
C GLN A 34 -6.02 -31.16 -4.71
N SER A 35 -5.49 -30.30 -3.82
CA SER A 35 -4.91 -28.96 -3.98
C SER A 35 -5.92 -27.79 -3.94
N VAL A 36 -5.49 -26.67 -3.34
CA VAL A 36 -6.20 -25.37 -3.10
C VAL A 36 -6.76 -25.10 -1.67
N ALA A 37 -6.80 -26.06 -0.74
CA ALA A 37 -7.45 -25.84 0.58
C ALA A 37 -6.55 -25.35 1.76
N LYS A 38 -5.34 -24.82 1.54
CA LYS A 38 -4.43 -24.43 2.64
C LYS A 38 -4.52 -22.96 3.09
N ASP A 39 -4.99 -22.03 2.26
CA ASP A 39 -4.93 -20.58 2.57
C ASP A 39 -6.10 -20.02 3.38
N SER A 40 -7.28 -20.64 3.34
CA SER A 40 -8.47 -20.12 4.02
C SER A 40 -8.46 -20.36 5.53
N ARG A 41 -7.73 -21.37 6.02
CA ARG A 41 -7.52 -21.63 7.45
C ARG A 41 -6.54 -20.66 8.11
N LEU A 42 -5.62 -20.07 7.35
CA LEU A 42 -4.68 -19.06 7.86
C LEU A 42 -5.38 -17.73 8.21
N HIS A 43 -6.50 -17.39 7.55
CA HIS A 43 -7.12 -16.06 7.62
C HIS A 43 -7.87 -15.76 8.92
N ALA A 44 -8.42 -16.77 9.61
CA ALA A 44 -9.24 -16.57 10.80
C ALA A 44 -8.42 -16.48 12.11
N GLU A 45 -7.22 -17.06 12.14
CA GLU A 45 -6.44 -17.17 13.38
C GLU A 45 -5.53 -15.95 13.63
N THR A 46 -4.99 -15.32 12.59
CA THR A 46 -4.10 -14.15 12.74
C THR A 46 -4.83 -12.90 13.26
N LEU A 47 -6.15 -12.82 13.05
CA LEU A 47 -6.98 -11.70 13.53
C LEU A 47 -7.31 -11.79 15.02
N ASN A 48 -7.24 -12.99 15.63
CA ASN A 48 -7.60 -13.22 17.02
C ASN A 48 -6.42 -13.04 18.00
N GLU A 49 -5.20 -12.83 17.49
CA GLU A 49 -3.99 -12.70 18.32
C GLU A 49 -3.81 -11.29 18.92
N LEU A 50 -4.55 -10.29 18.42
CA LEU A 50 -4.53 -8.94 18.99
C LEU A 50 -5.70 -8.79 19.95
N SER A 51 -5.53 -9.20 21.21
CA SER A 51 -6.50 -9.00 22.31
C SER A 51 -6.69 -7.52 22.72
N VAL A 52 -6.48 -6.60 21.79
CA VAL A 52 -6.51 -5.15 22.00
C VAL A 52 -7.84 -4.62 21.50
N LYS A 53 -8.54 -3.88 22.35
CA LYS A 53 -9.76 -3.17 21.95
C LYS A 53 -9.36 -2.04 20.99
N LEU A 54 -9.54 -2.28 19.70
CA LEU A 54 -9.21 -1.32 18.66
C LEU A 54 -10.18 -0.12 18.70
N PRO A 55 -9.74 1.08 18.30
CA PRO A 55 -10.60 2.26 18.26
C PRO A 55 -11.76 2.04 17.29
N SER A 56 -12.94 2.56 17.61
CA SER A 56 -14.14 2.45 16.76
C SER A 56 -14.96 3.73 16.82
N ALA A 57 -15.77 3.96 15.79
CA ALA A 57 -16.61 5.15 15.74
C ALA A 57 -17.72 5.13 16.82
N PRO A 58 -18.24 6.29 17.23
CA PRO A 58 -19.30 6.41 18.22
C PRO A 58 -20.54 5.54 17.89
N LEU A 59 -21.13 4.94 18.93
CA LEU A 59 -22.31 4.07 18.80
C LEU A 59 -23.61 4.80 18.44
N ASN A 60 -23.64 6.14 18.53
CA ASN A 60 -24.79 6.95 18.16
C ASN A 60 -24.96 7.15 16.65
N LEU A 61 -23.97 6.76 15.84
CA LEU A 61 -24.10 6.70 14.38
C LEU A 61 -24.91 5.47 13.97
N LEU A 62 -25.69 5.61 12.90
CA LEU A 62 -26.38 4.48 12.27
C LEU A 62 -25.38 3.52 11.62
N GLU A 63 -25.80 2.28 11.39
CA GLU A 63 -24.87 1.17 11.11
C GLU A 63 -23.94 1.41 9.91
N ALA A 64 -24.46 1.92 8.79
CA ALA A 64 -23.66 2.21 7.60
C ALA A 64 -22.66 3.35 7.83
N ASP A 65 -23.12 4.42 8.50
CA ASP A 65 -22.35 5.63 8.82
C ASP A 65 -21.24 5.31 9.83
N ARG A 66 -21.55 4.45 10.81
CA ARG A 66 -20.61 3.95 11.83
C ARG A 66 -19.56 3.03 11.23
N ALA A 67 -19.96 2.10 10.37
CA ALA A 67 -19.03 1.20 9.68
C ALA A 67 -18.05 2.01 8.82
N PHE A 68 -18.55 2.99 8.05
CA PHE A 68 -17.71 3.89 7.26
C PHE A 68 -16.69 4.64 8.12
N SER A 69 -17.18 5.28 9.19
CA SER A 69 -16.34 6.07 10.09
C SER A 69 -15.29 5.19 10.79
N THR A 70 -15.68 3.98 11.18
CA THR A 70 -14.76 2.99 11.79
C THR A 70 -13.70 2.53 10.80
N ALA A 71 -14.07 2.34 9.53
CA ALA A 71 -13.12 2.00 8.47
C ALA A 71 -12.05 3.08 8.29
N GLN A 72 -12.44 4.36 8.27
CA GLN A 72 -11.50 5.48 8.20
C GLN A 72 -10.55 5.53 9.40
N ILE A 73 -11.04 5.22 10.60
CA ILE A 73 -10.21 5.14 11.81
C ILE A 73 -9.17 4.01 11.66
N TYR A 74 -9.60 2.81 11.29
CA TYR A 74 -8.68 1.68 11.12
C TYR A 74 -7.65 1.91 10.04
N GLU A 75 -8.04 2.51 8.92
CA GLU A 75 -7.12 2.78 7.84
C GLU A 75 -6.04 3.78 8.24
N LYS A 76 -6.42 4.87 8.92
CA LYS A 76 -5.47 5.85 9.47
C LYS A 76 -4.56 5.24 10.54
N SER A 77 -5.06 4.25 11.28
CA SER A 77 -4.29 3.52 12.27
C SER A 77 -3.49 2.33 11.70
N GLY A 78 -3.41 2.18 10.38
CA GLY A 78 -2.59 1.15 9.72
C GLY A 78 -3.18 -0.28 9.77
N PHE A 79 -4.43 -0.44 10.21
CA PHE A 79 -5.14 -1.73 10.28
C PHE A 79 -5.91 -2.00 8.98
N PHE A 80 -5.18 -2.24 7.89
CA PHE A 80 -5.77 -2.33 6.55
C PHE A 80 -6.81 -3.46 6.39
N ARG A 81 -6.64 -4.61 7.06
CA ARG A 81 -7.61 -5.73 7.04
C ARG A 81 -8.95 -5.32 7.66
N GLN A 82 -8.91 -4.71 8.84
CA GLN A 82 -10.08 -4.25 9.57
C GLN A 82 -10.75 -3.09 8.85
N ALA A 83 -9.96 -2.16 8.29
CA ALA A 83 -10.46 -1.08 7.46
C ALA A 83 -11.23 -1.62 6.25
N LEU A 84 -10.66 -2.59 5.54
CA LEU A 84 -11.30 -3.23 4.40
C LEU A 84 -12.63 -3.88 4.78
N GLN A 85 -12.69 -4.62 5.90
CA GLN A 85 -13.92 -5.24 6.38
C GLN A 85 -15.01 -4.19 6.66
N CYS A 86 -14.68 -3.13 7.40
CA CYS A 86 -15.63 -2.07 7.72
C CYS A 86 -16.07 -1.27 6.48
N PHE A 87 -15.19 -1.02 5.51
CA PHE A 87 -15.59 -0.40 4.25
C PHE A 87 -16.52 -1.31 3.44
N HIS A 88 -16.28 -2.62 3.41
CA HIS A 88 -17.18 -3.57 2.75
C HIS A 88 -18.56 -3.62 3.40
N GLU A 89 -18.60 -3.67 4.74
CA GLU A 89 -19.85 -3.60 5.51
C GLU A 89 -20.62 -2.31 5.18
N SER A 90 -19.93 -1.16 5.26
CA SER A 90 -20.51 0.13 4.93
C SER A 90 -21.06 0.20 3.50
N ALA A 91 -20.26 -0.20 2.51
CA ALA A 91 -20.67 -0.21 1.12
C ALA A 91 -21.90 -1.10 0.89
N THR A 92 -21.95 -2.26 1.55
CA THR A 92 -23.10 -3.17 1.46
C THR A 92 -24.36 -2.52 2.01
N LEU A 93 -24.29 -1.90 3.20
CA LEU A 93 -25.45 -1.26 3.83
C LEU A 93 -25.96 -0.06 3.04
N TYR A 94 -25.06 0.77 2.50
CA TYR A 94 -25.46 1.88 1.62
C TYR A 94 -26.10 1.39 0.32
N GLN A 95 -25.58 0.32 -0.29
CA GLN A 95 -26.19 -0.28 -1.47
C GLN A 95 -27.59 -0.82 -1.15
N CYS A 96 -27.77 -1.52 -0.03
CA CYS A 96 -29.10 -1.98 0.41
C CYS A 96 -30.08 -0.82 0.65
N TYR A 97 -29.63 0.29 1.23
CA TYR A 97 -30.44 1.51 1.38
C TYR A 97 -30.86 2.10 0.03
N LEU A 98 -29.95 2.17 -0.95
CA LEU A 98 -30.26 2.71 -2.28
C LEU A 98 -31.23 1.81 -3.07
N ASP A 99 -31.10 0.48 -2.94
CA ASP A 99 -31.96 -0.48 -3.65
C ASP A 99 -33.34 -0.62 -2.98
N HIS A 100 -33.38 -0.51 -1.65
CA HIS A 100 -34.58 -0.76 -0.83
C HIS A 100 -34.75 0.30 0.28
N PRO A 101 -35.01 1.57 -0.07
CA PRO A 101 -34.96 2.70 0.88
C PRO A 101 -35.94 2.58 2.04
N ASN A 102 -37.12 1.98 1.82
CA ASN A 102 -38.11 1.79 2.89
C ASN A 102 -37.70 0.71 3.89
N ALA A 103 -37.02 -0.34 3.43
CA ALA A 103 -36.61 -1.45 4.28
C ALA A 103 -35.33 -1.14 5.06
N PHE A 104 -34.46 -0.28 4.53
CA PHE A 104 -33.14 0.03 5.08
C PHE A 104 -32.97 1.49 5.53
N SER A 105 -34.06 2.25 5.68
CA SER A 105 -33.99 3.65 6.13
C SER A 105 -33.33 3.85 7.51
N TYR A 106 -33.22 2.78 8.31
CA TYR A 106 -32.62 2.79 9.64
C TYR A 106 -31.09 2.69 9.63
N VAL A 107 -30.44 2.37 8.50
CA VAL A 107 -28.99 2.11 8.46
C VAL A 107 -28.14 3.36 8.26
N THR A 108 -28.74 4.45 7.78
CA THR A 108 -28.03 5.70 7.49
C THR A 108 -28.91 6.92 7.72
N SER A 109 -28.28 8.01 8.14
CA SER A 109 -28.92 9.32 8.28
C SER A 109 -28.91 10.13 6.98
N HIS A 110 -28.20 9.65 5.97
CA HIS A 110 -28.03 10.30 4.68
C HIS A 110 -29.27 10.15 3.78
N ASN A 111 -29.50 11.16 2.93
CA ASN A 111 -30.42 11.01 1.81
C ASN A 111 -29.79 10.16 0.68
N ALA A 112 -30.59 9.74 -0.30
CA ALA A 112 -30.12 8.90 -1.41
C ALA A 112 -28.92 9.47 -2.20
N THR A 113 -28.85 10.80 -2.37
CA THR A 113 -27.73 11.44 -3.07
C THR A 113 -26.44 11.34 -2.24
N SER A 114 -26.50 11.70 -0.96
CA SER A 114 -25.37 11.59 -0.04
C SER A 114 -24.94 10.14 0.16
N ALA A 115 -25.88 9.20 0.33
CA ALA A 115 -25.60 7.78 0.45
C ALA A 115 -24.87 7.23 -0.79
N ARG A 116 -25.28 7.66 -2.00
CA ARG A 116 -24.60 7.28 -3.25
C ARG A 116 -23.17 7.81 -3.32
N ALA A 117 -22.94 9.05 -2.90
CA ALA A 117 -21.59 9.62 -2.85
C ALA A 117 -20.69 8.89 -1.83
N VAL A 118 -21.21 8.57 -0.64
CA VAL A 118 -20.46 7.81 0.38
C VAL A 118 -20.16 6.39 -0.11
N LEU A 119 -21.12 5.74 -0.78
CA LEU A 119 -20.92 4.42 -1.39
C LEU A 119 -19.82 4.46 -2.46
N ALA A 120 -19.86 5.41 -3.39
CA ALA A 120 -18.82 5.57 -4.40
C ALA A 120 -17.44 5.79 -3.75
N TYR A 121 -17.37 6.63 -2.73
CA TYR A 121 -16.12 6.85 -1.99
C TYR A 121 -15.65 5.60 -1.23
N ALA A 122 -16.55 4.83 -0.63
CA ALA A 122 -16.21 3.55 0.00
C ALA A 122 -15.61 2.58 -1.03
N CYS A 123 -16.16 2.52 -2.25
CA CYS A 123 -15.59 1.75 -3.35
C CYS A 123 -14.18 2.23 -3.73
N VAL A 124 -13.94 3.55 -3.82
CA VAL A 124 -12.60 4.12 -4.05
C VAL A 124 -11.61 3.67 -2.96
N ARG A 125 -12.00 3.70 -1.68
CA ARG A 125 -11.12 3.26 -0.59
C ARG A 125 -10.86 1.76 -0.60
N LEU A 126 -11.89 0.95 -0.85
CA LEU A 126 -11.73 -0.48 -1.05
C LEU A 126 -10.80 -0.77 -2.22
N ALA A 127 -10.92 -0.03 -3.32
CA ALA A 127 -10.08 -0.20 -4.49
C ALA A 127 -8.60 0.06 -4.15
N HIS A 128 -8.33 1.20 -3.51
CA HIS A 128 -7.01 1.57 -3.05
C HIS A 128 -6.42 0.53 -2.08
N LEU A 129 -7.17 0.07 -1.07
CA LEU A 129 -6.68 -0.93 -0.12
C LEU A 129 -6.41 -2.29 -0.77
N ASN A 130 -7.24 -2.71 -1.73
CA ASN A 130 -7.00 -3.95 -2.47
C ASN A 130 -5.70 -3.86 -3.28
N HIS A 131 -5.50 -2.74 -3.99
CA HIS A 131 -4.29 -2.51 -4.75
C HIS A 131 -3.05 -2.41 -3.85
N ASP A 132 -3.04 -1.44 -2.93
CA ASP A 132 -1.85 -1.10 -2.15
C ASP A 132 -1.50 -2.14 -1.07
N ALA A 133 -2.49 -2.57 -0.28
CA ALA A 133 -2.26 -3.30 0.96
C ALA A 133 -2.53 -4.81 0.87
N LEU A 134 -3.35 -5.24 -0.09
CA LEU A 134 -3.66 -6.65 -0.34
C LEU A 134 -2.97 -7.22 -1.58
N GLY A 135 -2.45 -6.37 -2.47
CA GLY A 135 -1.88 -6.80 -3.75
C GLY A 135 -2.90 -7.46 -4.69
N ASP A 136 -4.20 -7.21 -4.50
CA ASP A 136 -5.27 -7.62 -5.42
C ASP A 136 -5.63 -6.46 -6.34
N THR A 137 -4.71 -6.18 -7.25
CA THR A 137 -4.82 -5.07 -8.20
C THR A 137 -6.01 -5.22 -9.17
N MET A 138 -6.42 -6.46 -9.46
CA MET A 138 -7.61 -6.74 -10.28
C MET A 138 -8.91 -6.41 -9.53
N ALA A 139 -9.01 -6.73 -8.24
CA ALA A 139 -10.12 -6.27 -7.41
C ALA A 139 -10.14 -4.75 -7.30
N GLY A 140 -8.96 -4.13 -7.14
CA GLY A 140 -8.78 -2.68 -7.19
C GLY A 140 -9.42 -2.06 -8.44
N SER A 141 -9.04 -2.55 -9.62
CA SER A 141 -9.58 -2.08 -10.91
C SER A 141 -11.12 -2.17 -10.97
N ARG A 142 -11.69 -3.32 -10.57
CA ARG A 142 -13.16 -3.50 -10.57
C ARG A 142 -13.87 -2.54 -9.62
N LEU A 143 -13.28 -2.25 -8.47
CA LEU A 143 -13.86 -1.36 -7.47
C LEU A 143 -13.77 0.12 -7.88
N TYR A 144 -12.69 0.55 -8.53
CA TYR A 144 -12.62 1.87 -9.15
C TYR A 144 -13.67 2.04 -10.25
N GLN A 145 -13.78 1.04 -11.15
CA GLN A 145 -14.83 1.04 -12.17
C GLN A 145 -16.22 1.12 -11.53
N LYS A 146 -16.44 0.39 -10.44
CA LYS A 146 -17.70 0.43 -9.71
C LYS A 146 -17.99 1.79 -9.09
N ALA A 147 -16.97 2.46 -8.55
CA ALA A 147 -17.12 3.82 -8.03
C ALA A 147 -17.55 4.80 -9.12
N ILE A 148 -16.97 4.70 -10.32
CA ILE A 148 -17.32 5.51 -11.50
C ILE A 148 -18.77 5.27 -11.93
N GLU A 149 -19.25 4.03 -11.90
CA GLU A 149 -20.64 3.70 -12.24
C GLU A 149 -21.66 4.24 -11.23
N ILE A 150 -21.28 4.28 -9.95
CA ILE A 150 -22.16 4.71 -8.85
C ILE A 150 -22.21 6.22 -8.76
N ASP A 151 -21.07 6.89 -8.91
CA ASP A 151 -20.98 8.34 -8.75
C ASP A 151 -21.64 9.05 -9.94
N THR A 152 -22.56 9.96 -9.66
CA THR A 152 -23.20 10.80 -10.69
C THR A 152 -22.25 11.84 -11.27
N SER A 153 -21.15 12.13 -10.56
CA SER A 153 -20.09 13.04 -11.02
C SER A 153 -18.73 12.47 -10.59
N PRO A 154 -18.26 11.38 -11.24
CA PRO A 154 -17.06 10.67 -10.82
C PRO A 154 -15.84 11.58 -10.70
N SER A 155 -15.05 11.36 -9.65
CA SER A 155 -13.85 12.15 -9.39
C SER A 155 -12.66 11.74 -10.26
N ALA A 156 -11.75 12.67 -10.53
CA ALA A 156 -10.47 12.38 -11.19
C ALA A 156 -9.68 11.26 -10.48
N VAL A 157 -9.79 11.16 -9.16
CA VAL A 157 -9.16 10.08 -8.35
C VAL A 157 -9.67 8.70 -8.74
N SER A 158 -10.94 8.57 -9.13
CA SER A 158 -11.53 7.28 -9.50
C SER A 158 -10.98 6.79 -10.85
N PHE A 159 -10.86 7.71 -11.81
CA PHE A 159 -10.29 7.43 -13.13
C PHE A 159 -8.77 7.22 -13.08
N ASP A 160 -8.03 8.05 -12.34
CA ASP A 160 -6.58 7.89 -12.14
C ASP A 160 -6.26 6.58 -11.41
N GLY A 161 -7.04 6.25 -10.38
CA GLY A 161 -6.96 4.96 -9.69
C GLY A 161 -7.26 3.78 -10.61
N LEU A 162 -8.22 3.91 -11.53
CA LEU A 162 -8.50 2.87 -12.52
C LEU A 162 -7.35 2.71 -13.51
N GLY A 163 -6.78 3.81 -14.02
CA GLY A 163 -5.63 3.77 -14.92
C GLY A 163 -4.42 3.10 -14.28
N THR A 164 -4.07 3.52 -13.05
CA THR A 164 -2.93 2.95 -12.29
C THR A 164 -3.13 1.47 -12.01
N THR A 165 -4.33 1.05 -11.60
CA THR A 165 -4.63 -0.37 -11.36
C THR A 165 -4.71 -1.19 -12.65
N CYS A 166 -5.16 -0.62 -13.77
CA CYS A 166 -5.09 -1.28 -15.07
C CYS A 166 -3.64 -1.58 -15.49
N GLU A 167 -2.73 -0.60 -15.40
CA GLU A 167 -1.30 -0.86 -15.66
C GLU A 167 -0.71 -1.83 -14.64
N GLY A 168 -1.06 -1.68 -13.36
CA GLY A 168 -0.63 -2.56 -12.29
C GLY A 168 -1.06 -4.02 -12.49
N ALA A 169 -2.23 -4.25 -13.08
CA ALA A 169 -2.76 -5.56 -13.43
C ALA A 169 -2.19 -6.13 -14.73
N GLY A 170 -1.39 -5.37 -15.48
CA GLY A 170 -0.90 -5.76 -16.81
C GLY A 170 -1.97 -5.71 -17.90
N VAL A 171 -3.04 -4.94 -17.71
CA VAL A 171 -4.00 -4.61 -18.78
C VAL A 171 -3.29 -3.79 -19.86
N MET A 172 -3.80 -3.83 -21.10
CA MET A 172 -3.21 -3.08 -22.20
C MET A 172 -3.12 -1.59 -21.86
N ARG A 173 -1.92 -1.02 -22.00
CA ARG A 173 -1.59 0.37 -21.61
C ARG A 173 -2.54 1.41 -22.21
N LYS A 174 -3.02 1.19 -23.43
CA LYS A 174 -4.02 2.04 -24.09
C LYS A 174 -5.32 2.20 -23.31
N VAL A 175 -5.77 1.14 -22.63
CA VAL A 175 -6.97 1.20 -21.77
C VAL A 175 -6.70 2.09 -20.55
N ALA A 176 -5.51 2.01 -19.97
CA ALA A 176 -5.13 2.89 -18.87
C ALA A 176 -5.04 4.36 -19.31
N ILE A 177 -4.51 4.62 -20.51
CA ILE A 177 -4.44 5.96 -21.11
C ILE A 177 -5.84 6.59 -21.22
N GLU A 178 -6.84 5.85 -21.72
CA GLU A 178 -8.23 6.34 -21.79
C GLU A 178 -8.75 6.81 -20.42
N HIS A 179 -8.44 6.06 -19.35
CA HIS A 179 -8.83 6.43 -17.99
C HIS A 179 -8.05 7.66 -17.47
N TYR A 180 -6.73 7.74 -17.71
CA TYR A 180 -5.95 8.91 -17.34
C TYR A 180 -6.40 10.18 -18.08
N GLU A 181 -6.79 10.07 -19.35
CA GLU A 181 -7.36 11.18 -20.12
C GLU A 181 -8.68 11.68 -19.50
N GLU A 182 -9.57 10.79 -19.09
CA GLU A 182 -10.80 11.16 -18.37
C GLU A 182 -10.49 11.84 -17.03
N ALA A 183 -9.53 11.29 -16.27
CA ALA A 183 -9.06 11.93 -15.03
C ALA A 183 -8.52 13.35 -15.29
N PHE A 184 -7.75 13.53 -16.36
CA PHE A 184 -7.16 14.81 -16.74
C PHE A 184 -8.18 15.82 -17.24
N LYS A 185 -9.24 15.38 -17.95
CA LYS A 185 -10.37 16.26 -18.33
C LYS A 185 -11.07 16.85 -17.09
N ILE A 186 -11.21 16.05 -16.03
CA ILE A 186 -11.82 16.50 -14.76
C ILE A 186 -10.87 17.39 -13.96
N SER A 187 -9.57 17.08 -13.97
CA SER A 187 -8.55 17.83 -13.24
C SER A 187 -7.31 18.10 -14.11
N PRO A 188 -7.32 19.17 -14.94
CA PRO A 188 -6.28 19.45 -15.94
C PRO A 188 -5.01 20.11 -15.36
N GLY A 189 -4.79 19.95 -14.06
CA GLY A 189 -3.61 20.45 -13.35
C GLY A 189 -2.36 19.61 -13.63
N VAL A 190 -1.21 20.08 -13.14
CA VAL A 190 0.12 19.48 -13.38
C VAL A 190 0.58 18.52 -12.26
N GLY A 191 -0.39 17.89 -11.57
CA GLY A 191 -0.14 16.95 -10.48
C GLY A 191 0.01 15.49 -10.95
N ASN A 192 -0.30 14.54 -10.07
CA ASN A 192 -0.15 13.10 -10.33
C ASN A 192 -0.91 12.61 -11.56
N VAL A 193 -2.11 13.14 -11.84
CA VAL A 193 -2.89 12.76 -13.02
C VAL A 193 -2.15 13.07 -14.32
N ALA A 194 -1.61 14.29 -14.44
CA ALA A 194 -0.80 14.68 -15.61
C ALA A 194 0.48 13.85 -15.69
N PHE A 195 1.09 13.55 -14.55
CA PHE A 195 2.28 12.73 -14.47
C PHE A 195 2.05 11.31 -14.98
N HIS A 196 1.03 10.62 -14.47
CA HIS A 196 0.68 9.27 -14.90
C HIS A 196 0.33 9.23 -16.39
N LEU A 197 -0.45 10.21 -16.86
CA LEU A 197 -0.79 10.33 -18.29
C LEU A 197 0.46 10.52 -19.16
N ALA A 198 1.36 11.43 -18.78
CA ALA A 198 2.59 11.69 -19.53
C ALA A 198 3.52 10.47 -19.58
N VAL A 199 3.66 9.75 -18.45
CA VAL A 199 4.42 8.50 -18.38
C VAL A 199 3.78 7.43 -19.26
N ALA A 200 2.46 7.28 -19.21
CA ALA A 200 1.74 6.30 -20.02
C ALA A 200 1.87 6.59 -21.53
N TYR A 201 1.71 7.86 -21.94
CA TYR A 201 1.97 8.31 -23.32
C TYR A 201 3.38 7.95 -23.79
N GLU A 202 4.41 8.31 -23.02
CA GLU A 202 5.78 8.03 -23.44
C GLU A 202 6.03 6.53 -23.58
N ARG A 203 5.49 5.73 -22.66
CA ARG A 203 5.64 4.27 -22.66
C ARG A 203 4.85 3.56 -23.76
N ASP A 204 3.79 4.17 -24.28
CA ASP A 204 3.06 3.67 -25.47
C ASP A 204 3.62 4.24 -26.79
N GLY A 205 4.62 5.13 -26.72
CA GLY A 205 5.31 5.70 -27.89
C GLY A 205 4.72 7.02 -28.39
N TRP A 206 3.86 7.68 -27.61
CA TRP A 206 3.25 8.97 -27.95
C TRP A 206 4.17 10.10 -27.48
N GLU A 207 5.35 10.19 -28.10
CA GLU A 207 6.46 11.03 -27.63
C GLU A 207 6.12 12.53 -27.61
N VAL A 208 5.34 13.00 -28.58
CA VAL A 208 4.96 14.42 -28.69
C VAL A 208 4.01 14.83 -27.56
N ASP A 209 2.99 14.02 -27.29
CA ASP A 209 2.00 14.25 -26.23
C ASP A 209 2.65 14.18 -24.85
N ALA A 210 3.48 13.16 -24.63
CA ALA A 210 4.26 13.02 -23.41
C ALA A 210 5.18 14.23 -23.17
N LYS A 211 5.95 14.63 -24.19
CA LYS A 211 6.85 15.78 -24.09
C LYS A 211 6.09 17.07 -23.77
N THR A 212 4.95 17.28 -24.41
CA THR A 212 4.09 18.45 -24.18
C THR A 212 3.65 18.53 -22.72
N LEU A 213 3.17 17.41 -22.15
CA LEU A 213 2.78 17.36 -20.74
C LEU A 213 3.99 17.54 -19.80
N PHE A 214 5.11 16.88 -20.07
CA PHE A 214 6.30 17.02 -19.23
C PHE A 214 6.87 18.44 -19.24
N ASP A 215 6.87 19.13 -20.38
CA ASP A 215 7.31 20.52 -20.46
C ASP A 215 6.36 21.43 -19.68
N ARG A 216 5.04 21.26 -19.85
CA ARG A 216 4.04 22.00 -19.08
C ARG A 216 4.19 21.79 -17.57
N MET A 217 4.44 20.54 -17.14
CA MET A 217 4.69 20.23 -15.74
C MET A 217 5.93 20.95 -15.18
N ARG A 218 6.99 21.07 -15.99
CA ARG A 218 8.22 21.78 -15.58
C ARG A 218 8.01 23.29 -15.47
N GLU A 219 7.23 23.85 -16.40
CA GLU A 219 6.97 25.28 -16.49
C GLU A 219 5.97 25.77 -15.44
N GLU A 220 4.88 25.03 -15.20
CA GLU A 220 3.77 25.47 -14.35
C GLU A 220 3.81 24.88 -12.92
N GLY A 221 4.42 23.70 -12.73
CA GLY A 221 4.13 22.88 -11.55
C GLY A 221 5.08 23.01 -10.36
N GLY A 222 6.04 23.94 -10.43
CA GLY A 222 6.96 24.23 -9.33
C GLY A 222 7.77 23.00 -8.86
N ALA A 223 8.19 22.98 -7.60
CA ALA A 223 9.05 21.91 -7.07
C ALA A 223 8.39 20.53 -7.11
N GLY A 224 7.08 20.44 -6.85
CA GLY A 224 6.36 19.16 -6.79
C GLY A 224 6.22 18.49 -8.15
N ALA A 225 5.80 19.20 -9.20
CA ALA A 225 5.74 18.59 -10.53
C ALA A 225 7.15 18.31 -11.08
N ASN A 226 8.11 19.20 -10.82
CA ASN A 226 9.49 18.99 -11.23
C ASN A 226 10.09 17.72 -10.63
N SER A 227 9.81 17.40 -9.36
CA SER A 227 10.30 16.18 -8.74
C SER A 227 9.71 14.92 -9.37
N LEU A 228 8.44 14.95 -9.81
CA LEU A 228 7.81 13.84 -10.54
C LEU A 228 8.51 13.59 -11.88
N VAL A 229 8.68 14.65 -12.68
CA VAL A 229 9.33 14.55 -14.01
C VAL A 229 10.79 14.09 -13.90
N ASP A 230 11.50 14.61 -12.90
CA ASP A 230 12.88 14.24 -12.60
C ASP A 230 13.01 12.79 -12.12
N SER A 231 12.08 12.34 -11.29
CA SER A 231 11.97 10.94 -10.85
C SER A 231 11.76 10.00 -12.02
N TRP A 232 10.84 10.34 -12.92
CA TRP A 232 10.62 9.55 -14.12
C TRP A 232 11.85 9.47 -15.02
N GLY A 233 12.58 10.58 -15.20
CA GLY A 233 13.85 10.57 -15.92
C GLY A 233 14.84 9.54 -15.36
N TYR A 234 14.92 9.44 -14.03
CA TYR A 234 15.75 8.46 -13.33
C TYR A 234 15.26 7.02 -13.52
N VAL A 235 13.98 6.76 -13.25
CA VAL A 235 13.35 5.44 -13.40
C VAL A 235 13.49 4.94 -14.83
N ARG A 236 13.16 5.77 -15.83
CA ARG A 236 13.28 5.45 -17.26
C ARG A 236 14.71 5.07 -17.63
N TRP A 237 15.70 5.82 -17.16
CA TRP A 237 17.11 5.49 -17.43
C TRP A 237 17.49 4.12 -16.85
N HIS A 238 17.14 3.86 -15.58
CA HIS A 238 17.52 2.62 -14.90
C HIS A 238 16.71 1.40 -15.38
N MET A 239 15.49 1.61 -15.88
CA MET A 239 14.61 0.56 -16.38
C MET A 239 14.63 0.41 -17.91
N ARG A 240 15.50 1.12 -18.64
CA ARG A 240 15.56 1.06 -20.12
C ARG A 240 15.74 -0.33 -20.73
N LYS A 241 16.40 -1.25 -20.01
CA LYS A 241 16.56 -2.67 -20.42
C LYS A 241 15.36 -3.54 -20.06
N ARG A 242 14.42 -3.01 -19.26
CA ARG A 242 13.20 -3.65 -18.77
C ARG A 242 12.00 -2.73 -19.05
N ALA A 243 11.90 -2.17 -20.27
CA ALA A 243 10.91 -1.14 -20.62
C ALA A 243 9.44 -1.56 -20.39
N ASN A 244 9.16 -2.87 -20.40
CA ASN A 244 7.83 -3.42 -20.12
C ASN A 244 7.59 -3.75 -18.64
N SER A 245 8.47 -3.36 -17.73
CA SER A 245 8.24 -3.55 -16.29
C SER A 245 6.99 -2.80 -15.85
N ASN A 246 6.17 -3.45 -15.04
CA ASN A 246 5.12 -2.77 -14.30
C ASN A 246 5.76 -1.76 -13.33
N LEU A 247 5.17 -0.56 -13.25
CA LEU A 247 5.60 0.56 -12.40
C LEU A 247 4.50 1.02 -11.43
N HIS A 248 3.37 0.32 -11.40
CA HIS A 248 2.23 0.64 -10.56
C HIS A 248 1.95 -0.55 -9.65
N TYR A 249 2.98 -0.99 -8.92
CA TYR A 249 2.82 -1.98 -7.86
C TYR A 249 2.32 -1.28 -6.60
N GLY A 250 1.42 -1.92 -5.87
CA GLY A 250 1.11 -1.50 -4.51
C GLY A 250 2.29 -1.77 -3.57
N THR A 251 2.22 -1.21 -2.35
CA THR A 251 3.22 -1.46 -1.30
C THR A 251 3.39 -2.95 -1.03
N ARG A 252 2.27 -3.70 -0.96
CA ARG A 252 2.29 -5.14 -0.71
C ARG A 252 3.08 -5.89 -1.78
N GLU A 253 2.84 -5.64 -3.06
CA GLU A 253 3.55 -6.35 -4.13
C GLU A 253 5.04 -6.00 -4.16
N MET A 254 5.41 -4.75 -3.90
CA MET A 254 6.82 -4.34 -3.81
C MET A 254 7.54 -5.08 -2.68
N LEU A 255 6.94 -5.15 -1.49
CA LEU A 255 7.48 -5.93 -0.37
C LEU A 255 7.60 -7.42 -0.73
N GLN A 256 6.59 -8.00 -1.40
CA GLN A 256 6.63 -9.40 -1.82
C GLN A 256 7.76 -9.68 -2.82
N ILE A 257 7.94 -8.84 -3.85
CA ILE A 257 9.05 -8.97 -4.82
C ILE A 257 10.39 -8.91 -4.08
N GLY A 258 10.52 -8.02 -3.10
CA GLY A 258 11.72 -7.89 -2.29
C GLY A 258 12.00 -9.12 -1.41
N LEU A 259 10.97 -9.66 -0.74
CA LEU A 259 11.07 -10.87 0.06
C LEU A 259 11.41 -12.10 -0.78
N ASP A 260 10.78 -12.26 -1.96
CA ASP A 260 11.07 -13.34 -2.89
C ASP A 260 12.52 -13.29 -3.38
N ALA A 261 13.01 -12.08 -3.67
CA ALA A 261 14.40 -11.85 -4.05
C ALA A 261 15.40 -12.15 -2.93
N ALA A 262 15.01 -11.97 -1.66
CA ALA A 262 15.81 -12.23 -0.47
C ALA A 262 15.67 -13.66 0.07
N LYS A 263 14.79 -14.48 -0.52
CA LYS A 263 14.32 -15.76 0.06
C LYS A 263 15.47 -16.68 0.48
N ASP A 264 16.47 -16.86 -0.38
CA ASP A 264 17.61 -17.74 -0.11
C ASP A 264 18.41 -17.34 1.14
N ILE A 265 18.51 -16.03 1.42
CA ILE A 265 19.20 -15.50 2.60
C ILE A 265 18.30 -15.63 3.82
N ILE A 266 17.00 -15.31 3.67
CA ILE A 266 15.99 -15.40 4.74
C ILE A 266 15.85 -16.85 5.26
N ASP A 267 15.77 -17.83 4.35
CA ASP A 267 15.68 -19.26 4.65
C ASP A 267 16.91 -19.77 5.41
N LYS A 268 18.07 -19.15 5.19
CA LYS A 268 19.34 -19.45 5.89
C LYS A 268 19.53 -18.66 7.18
N GLY A 269 18.47 -18.03 7.69
CA GLY A 269 18.48 -17.31 8.94
C GLY A 269 18.70 -15.80 8.83
N GLY A 270 18.82 -15.25 7.62
CA GLY A 270 19.04 -13.81 7.44
C GLY A 270 17.90 -12.94 7.95
N LEU A 271 18.22 -11.77 8.46
CA LEU A 271 17.29 -10.86 9.14
C LEU A 271 16.28 -10.25 8.16
N VAL A 272 15.07 -10.01 8.69
CA VAL A 272 14.02 -9.20 8.05
C VAL A 272 13.73 -8.03 8.99
N MET A 273 13.95 -6.81 8.49
CA MET A 273 13.94 -5.60 9.31
C MET A 273 13.10 -4.50 8.65
N GLU A 274 12.48 -3.66 9.47
CA GLU A 274 11.78 -2.43 9.05
C GLU A 274 12.24 -1.27 9.93
N PHE A 275 12.53 -0.13 9.31
CA PHE A 275 13.00 1.09 9.97
C PHE A 275 12.04 2.22 9.67
N GLY A 276 11.34 2.69 10.71
CA GLY A 276 10.13 3.50 10.57
C GLY A 276 8.91 2.59 10.49
N VAL A 277 8.30 2.36 11.65
CA VAL A 277 7.16 1.45 11.81
C VAL A 277 5.86 2.24 11.93
N SER A 278 5.90 3.38 12.62
CA SER A 278 4.75 4.19 12.98
C SER A 278 3.58 3.30 13.45
N SER A 279 2.41 3.40 12.82
CA SER A 279 1.20 2.62 13.11
C SER A 279 1.30 1.11 12.82
N GLY A 280 2.37 0.65 12.16
CA GLY A 280 2.66 -0.75 11.85
C GLY A 280 1.98 -1.28 10.59
N ARG A 281 1.69 -0.42 9.60
CA ARG A 281 0.98 -0.81 8.37
C ARG A 281 1.79 -1.82 7.55
N SER A 282 2.99 -1.45 7.13
CA SER A 282 3.93 -2.25 6.32
C SER A 282 4.45 -3.46 7.10
N ILE A 283 4.83 -3.30 8.38
CA ILE A 283 5.32 -4.45 9.18
C ILE A 283 4.27 -5.56 9.35
N ARG A 284 2.98 -5.21 9.39
CA ARG A 284 1.89 -6.19 9.39
C ARG A 284 1.77 -6.90 8.04
N MET A 285 2.01 -6.22 6.93
CA MET A 285 2.08 -6.88 5.61
C MET A 285 3.24 -7.87 5.57
N LEU A 286 4.43 -7.48 6.02
CA LEU A 286 5.59 -8.38 6.12
C LEU A 286 5.28 -9.61 6.99
N ALA A 287 4.62 -9.41 8.13
CA ALA A 287 4.22 -10.49 9.03
C ALA A 287 3.23 -11.47 8.40
N GLU A 288 2.34 -11.00 7.52
CA GLU A 288 1.41 -11.86 6.78
C GLU A 288 2.08 -12.63 5.63
N MET A 289 3.21 -12.15 5.10
CA MET A 289 3.91 -12.77 3.95
C MET A 289 4.92 -13.84 4.34
N LEU A 290 5.40 -13.82 5.58
CA LEU A 290 6.45 -14.69 6.07
C LEU A 290 5.90 -15.84 6.93
N PRO A 291 6.63 -16.96 7.05
CA PRO A 291 6.28 -18.02 8.00
C PRO A 291 6.11 -17.47 9.42
N ARG A 292 5.17 -18.03 10.20
CA ARG A 292 4.88 -17.56 11.56
C ARG A 292 6.09 -17.63 12.50
N GLU A 293 7.02 -18.53 12.24
CA GLU A 293 8.24 -18.71 13.02
C GLU A 293 9.34 -17.68 12.65
N LYS A 294 9.20 -16.99 11.51
CA LYS A 294 10.17 -16.00 11.07
C LYS A 294 9.96 -14.70 11.85
N ALA A 295 10.95 -14.37 12.68
CA ALA A 295 10.98 -13.11 13.40
C ALA A 295 11.21 -11.93 12.43
N ILE A 296 10.45 -10.85 12.65
CA ILE A 296 10.57 -9.58 11.94
C ILE A 296 10.88 -8.50 12.97
N TYR A 297 11.85 -7.64 12.67
CA TYR A 297 12.35 -6.64 13.61
C TYR A 297 12.02 -5.22 13.14
N GLY A 298 11.13 -4.55 13.87
CA GLY A 298 10.74 -3.17 13.58
C GLY A 298 11.43 -2.19 14.52
N PHE A 299 12.04 -1.13 13.97
CA PHE A 299 12.71 -0.09 14.72
C PHE A 299 11.96 1.22 14.56
N ASP A 300 11.65 1.90 15.67
CA ASP A 300 11.03 3.22 15.66
C ASP A 300 11.19 3.92 17.03
N THR A 301 11.11 5.23 17.06
CA THR A 301 10.96 5.99 18.31
C THR A 301 9.52 5.94 18.85
N PHE A 302 8.55 5.76 17.97
CA PHE A 302 7.10 5.93 18.13
C PHE A 302 6.69 7.34 18.56
N THR A 303 7.63 8.28 18.61
CA THR A 303 7.40 9.69 18.96
C THR A 303 7.30 10.59 17.74
N GLY A 304 7.41 10.02 16.53
CA GLY A 304 7.36 10.73 15.26
C GLY A 304 8.72 11.26 14.82
N LEU A 305 8.71 12.10 13.78
CA LEU A 305 9.93 12.64 13.17
C LEU A 305 10.79 13.41 14.21
N PRO A 306 12.11 13.15 14.28
CA PRO A 306 13.01 13.84 15.20
C PRO A 306 13.31 15.29 14.77
N GLN A 307 13.03 15.63 13.52
CA GLN A 307 13.19 16.96 12.91
C GLN A 307 12.12 17.15 11.83
N ALA A 308 11.88 18.40 11.41
CA ALA A 308 10.92 18.67 10.33
C ALA A 308 11.42 18.10 8.99
N TRP A 309 10.48 17.69 8.14
CA TRP A 309 10.72 17.15 6.80
C TRP A 309 9.84 17.86 5.77
N GLY A 310 10.42 18.80 5.03
CA GLY A 310 9.64 19.66 4.14
C GLY A 310 8.59 20.46 4.92
N ASN A 311 7.31 20.20 4.65
CA ASN A 311 6.18 20.81 5.37
C ASN A 311 5.71 19.97 6.57
N GLU A 312 6.27 18.78 6.77
CA GLU A 312 5.92 17.92 7.90
C GLU A 312 6.64 18.41 9.17
N PRO A 313 5.90 18.81 10.22
CA PRO A 313 6.49 19.28 11.45
C PRO A 313 7.16 18.16 12.26
N ILE A 314 7.96 18.58 13.24
CA ILE A 314 8.54 17.66 14.24
C ILE A 314 7.41 16.88 14.93
N GLY A 315 7.59 15.58 15.10
CA GLY A 315 6.60 14.70 15.72
C GLY A 315 5.49 14.21 14.79
N THR A 316 5.48 14.57 13.50
CA THR A 316 4.63 13.88 12.51
C THR A 316 4.87 12.37 12.57
N TYR A 317 3.82 11.57 12.35
CA TYR A 317 3.80 10.10 12.44
C TYR A 317 3.95 9.51 13.86
N THR A 318 3.80 10.33 14.90
CA THR A 318 3.80 9.88 16.29
C THR A 318 2.62 8.96 16.63
N ASN A 319 2.90 7.93 17.43
CA ASN A 319 1.90 7.12 18.13
C ASN A 319 1.88 7.43 19.63
N GLY A 320 2.21 8.68 20.01
CA GLY A 320 2.32 9.08 21.41
C GLY A 320 3.42 8.30 22.16
N GLY A 321 4.44 7.83 21.45
CA GLY A 321 5.53 7.01 22.00
C GLY A 321 5.13 5.56 22.29
N GLN A 322 3.97 5.10 21.84
CA GLN A 322 3.49 3.73 22.10
C GLN A 322 3.74 2.81 20.91
N LYS A 323 4.17 1.58 21.21
CA LYS A 323 4.30 0.51 20.21
C LYS A 323 2.89 0.12 19.73
N PRO A 324 2.64 0.08 18.42
CA PRO A 324 1.36 -0.40 17.91
C PRO A 324 1.20 -1.90 18.20
N PRO A 325 -0.03 -2.41 18.27
CA PRO A 325 -0.27 -3.84 18.42
C PRO A 325 0.09 -4.53 17.08
N VAL A 326 0.93 -5.57 17.17
CA VAL A 326 1.51 -6.28 16.03
C VAL A 326 1.46 -7.80 16.27
N PRO A 327 1.49 -8.63 15.21
CA PRO A 327 1.51 -10.08 15.34
C PRO A 327 2.69 -10.59 16.19
N ALA A 328 2.54 -11.79 16.77
CA ALA A 328 3.49 -12.33 17.75
C ALA A 328 4.92 -12.54 17.20
N ASN A 329 5.08 -12.72 15.90
CA ASN A 329 6.37 -12.87 15.23
C ASN A 329 7.10 -11.52 14.97
N VAL A 330 6.46 -10.40 15.30
CA VAL A 330 7.05 -9.06 15.18
C VAL A 330 7.65 -8.63 16.52
N LYS A 331 8.94 -8.31 16.51
CA LYS A 331 9.68 -7.73 17.64
C LYS A 331 9.92 -6.26 17.37
N LEU A 332 9.30 -5.39 18.18
CA LEU A 332 9.47 -3.94 18.07
C LEU A 332 10.56 -3.43 19.02
N ILE A 333 11.56 -2.74 18.49
CA ILE A 333 12.65 -2.09 19.22
C ILE A 333 12.36 -0.59 19.24
N LYS A 334 12.25 -0.01 20.44
CA LYS A 334 11.95 1.41 20.63
C LYS A 334 13.24 2.19 20.86
N GLY A 335 13.48 3.24 20.07
CA GLY A 335 14.58 4.19 20.27
C GLY A 335 15.07 4.80 18.97
N LEU A 336 16.11 5.63 19.04
CA LEU A 336 16.76 6.19 17.86
C LEU A 336 17.52 5.09 17.10
N PHE A 337 17.58 5.19 15.77
CA PHE A 337 18.28 4.20 14.94
C PHE A 337 19.77 4.11 15.27
N SER A 338 20.40 5.26 15.49
CA SER A 338 21.82 5.39 15.84
C SER A 338 22.20 4.66 17.13
N GLU A 339 21.25 4.50 18.06
CA GLU A 339 21.43 3.81 19.33
C GLU A 339 21.07 2.33 19.20
N THR A 340 19.87 2.05 18.70
CA THR A 340 19.23 0.74 18.81
C THR A 340 19.68 -0.28 17.77
N VAL A 341 19.94 0.14 16.52
CA VAL A 341 20.27 -0.80 15.43
C VAL A 341 21.64 -1.40 15.66
N THR A 342 22.63 -0.58 16.04
CA THR A 342 23.98 -1.05 16.33
C THR A 342 24.02 -1.98 17.53
N GLU A 343 23.27 -1.67 18.60
CA GLU A 343 23.18 -2.53 19.78
C GLU A 343 22.55 -3.89 19.42
N PHE A 344 21.44 -3.86 18.68
CA PHE A 344 20.76 -5.07 18.22
C PHE A 344 21.68 -5.99 17.40
N LEU A 345 22.39 -5.46 16.41
CA LEU A 345 23.29 -6.23 15.55
C LEU A 345 24.56 -6.71 16.27
N LYS A 346 24.90 -6.15 17.45
CA LYS A 346 26.01 -6.61 18.30
C LYS A 346 25.56 -7.62 19.37
N SER A 347 24.26 -7.82 19.53
CA SER A 347 23.73 -8.78 20.50
C SER A 347 24.24 -10.19 20.22
N LYS A 348 24.33 -11.03 21.27
CA LYS A 348 24.75 -12.44 21.11
C LYS A 348 23.86 -13.23 20.15
N GLU A 349 22.58 -12.85 20.07
CA GLU A 349 21.58 -13.46 19.18
C GLU A 349 21.88 -13.16 17.71
N HIS A 350 22.20 -11.90 17.37
CA HIS A 350 22.26 -11.43 15.98
C HIS A 350 23.65 -10.99 15.48
N ALA A 351 24.70 -11.20 16.27
CA ALA A 351 26.07 -10.80 15.96
C ALA A 351 26.61 -11.34 14.62
N ARG A 352 26.02 -12.41 14.07
CA ARG A 352 26.48 -13.09 12.86
C ARG A 352 25.43 -13.18 11.75
N ASP A 353 24.21 -12.70 11.99
CA ASP A 353 23.11 -12.88 11.05
C ASP A 353 23.23 -11.87 9.91
N PRO A 354 23.27 -12.30 8.63
CA PRO A 354 23.27 -11.38 7.51
C PRO A 354 21.90 -10.72 7.38
N ILE A 355 21.84 -9.58 6.69
CA ILE A 355 20.55 -8.96 6.34
C ILE A 355 20.05 -9.63 5.06
N GLY A 356 18.88 -10.27 5.15
CA GLY A 356 18.16 -10.75 3.97
C GLY A 356 17.38 -9.62 3.32
N PHE A 357 16.50 -8.99 4.09
CA PHE A 357 15.61 -7.93 3.64
C PHE A 357 15.53 -6.80 4.67
N ALA A 358 15.62 -5.56 4.21
CA ALA A 358 15.40 -4.37 5.01
C ALA A 358 14.45 -3.40 4.30
N ASN A 359 13.33 -3.08 4.95
CA ASN A 359 12.43 -2.00 4.55
C ASN A 359 12.90 -0.69 5.21
N ILE A 360 13.39 0.24 4.39
CA ILE A 360 13.89 1.55 4.78
C ILE A 360 12.76 2.56 4.55
N ASP A 361 12.09 2.96 5.62
CA ASP A 361 10.96 3.90 5.64
C ASP A 361 11.26 5.00 6.65
N CYS A 362 12.40 5.68 6.44
CA CYS A 362 12.98 6.57 7.43
C CYS A 362 12.64 8.03 7.20
N ASP A 363 12.09 8.35 6.02
CA ASP A 363 11.82 9.68 5.44
C ASP A 363 13.06 10.57 5.27
N LEU A 364 13.85 10.72 6.34
CA LEU A 364 14.93 11.68 6.47
C LEU A 364 16.28 11.12 6.00
N TYR A 365 17.07 12.00 5.38
CA TYR A 365 18.49 11.73 5.07
C TYR A 365 19.29 11.18 6.26
N SER A 366 19.27 11.87 7.40
CA SER A 366 20.08 11.54 8.58
C SER A 366 19.71 10.19 9.16
N SER A 367 18.40 9.94 9.33
CA SER A 367 17.87 8.66 9.79
C SER A 367 18.28 7.52 8.86
N THR A 368 18.12 7.71 7.54
CA THR A 368 18.47 6.70 6.54
C THR A 368 19.97 6.40 6.55
N ARG A 369 20.81 7.43 6.63
CA ARG A 369 22.26 7.27 6.73
C ARG A 369 22.63 6.46 7.98
N ASP A 370 22.08 6.81 9.14
CA ASP A 370 22.40 6.13 10.40
C ASP A 370 22.02 4.64 10.35
N VAL A 371 20.87 4.31 9.74
CA VAL A 371 20.47 2.93 9.45
C VAL A 371 21.48 2.24 8.53
N LEU A 372 21.75 2.79 7.35
CA LEU A 372 22.63 2.15 6.37
C LEU A 372 24.07 1.97 6.88
N GLU A 373 24.61 2.93 7.64
CA GLU A 373 25.91 2.81 8.28
C GLU A 373 25.92 1.70 9.34
N ALA A 374 24.86 1.58 10.14
CA ALA A 374 24.73 0.50 11.14
C ALA A 374 24.58 -0.88 10.49
N LEU A 375 23.89 -0.97 9.35
CA LEU A 375 23.67 -2.22 8.61
C LEU A 375 24.91 -2.68 7.83
N GLN A 376 25.85 -1.78 7.53
CA GLN A 376 27.01 -2.08 6.67
C GLN A 376 27.77 -3.37 7.02
N PRO A 377 28.04 -3.71 8.29
CA PRO A 377 28.76 -4.93 8.65
C PRO A 377 27.97 -6.23 8.44
N ARG A 378 26.70 -6.15 8.02
CA ARG A 378 25.78 -7.29 7.81
C ARG A 378 25.20 -7.33 6.40
N ILE A 379 25.50 -6.33 5.57
CA ILE A 379 25.13 -6.31 4.15
C ILE A 379 26.04 -7.28 3.40
N ILE A 380 25.43 -8.22 2.68
CA ILE A 380 26.11 -9.21 1.86
C ILE A 380 25.56 -9.17 0.44
N LYS A 381 26.24 -9.87 -0.48
CA LYS A 381 25.70 -10.10 -1.83
C LYS A 381 24.33 -10.77 -1.72
N GLY A 382 23.35 -10.21 -2.43
CA GLY A 382 21.97 -10.65 -2.43
C GLY A 382 21.08 -10.00 -1.37
N THR A 383 21.63 -9.21 -0.44
CA THR A 383 20.81 -8.40 0.48
C THR A 383 19.87 -7.49 -0.31
N ILE A 384 18.60 -7.47 0.09
CA ILE A 384 17.57 -6.64 -0.52
C ILE A 384 17.24 -5.45 0.39
N LEU A 385 17.27 -4.25 -0.18
CA LEU A 385 16.84 -3.02 0.45
C LEU A 385 15.60 -2.51 -0.29
N ALA A 386 14.49 -2.34 0.40
CA ALA A 386 13.31 -1.63 -0.08
C ALA A 386 13.34 -0.22 0.51
N PHE A 387 13.15 0.80 -0.32
CA PHE A 387 13.06 2.20 0.11
C PHE A 387 11.65 2.72 -0.11
N ASP A 388 11.05 3.36 0.88
CA ASP A 388 9.66 3.79 0.83
C ASP A 388 9.48 5.07 0.00
N GLU A 389 10.27 6.11 0.30
CA GLU A 389 10.17 7.44 -0.31
C GLU A 389 11.41 7.72 -1.19
N TYR A 390 11.66 6.82 -2.14
CA TYR A 390 12.86 6.86 -2.99
C TYR A 390 12.72 7.74 -4.23
N ILE A 391 11.50 7.91 -4.73
CA ILE A 391 11.17 8.70 -5.93
C ILE A 391 9.89 9.50 -5.70
N CYS A 392 9.57 10.41 -6.62
CA CYS A 392 8.33 11.18 -6.70
C CYS A 392 8.05 12.15 -5.52
N HIS A 393 8.75 12.05 -4.40
CA HIS A 393 8.72 13.06 -3.33
C HIS A 393 9.42 14.37 -3.77
N PRO A 394 8.93 15.57 -3.39
CA PRO A 394 9.58 16.85 -3.72
C PRO A 394 11.06 16.93 -3.37
N THR A 395 11.49 16.23 -2.31
CA THR A 395 12.89 16.19 -1.85
C THR A 395 13.58 14.85 -2.10
N TRP A 396 13.03 13.97 -2.94
CA TRP A 396 13.51 12.59 -3.11
C TRP A 396 15.04 12.48 -3.30
N ARG A 397 15.66 13.41 -4.03
CA ARG A 397 17.12 13.47 -4.25
C ARG A 397 17.95 13.76 -3.01
N ASN A 398 17.36 14.29 -1.94
CA ASN A 398 18.05 14.82 -0.78
C ASN A 398 17.99 13.89 0.43
N ASP A 399 17.04 12.95 0.45
CA ASP A 399 16.74 12.11 1.61
C ASP A 399 17.26 10.69 1.43
N GLU A 400 16.39 9.68 1.36
CA GLU A 400 16.77 8.27 1.31
C GLU A 400 17.68 7.97 0.12
N PHE A 401 17.37 8.53 -1.05
CA PHE A 401 18.18 8.43 -2.26
C PHE A 401 19.61 8.89 -2.00
N ARG A 402 19.78 10.06 -1.39
CA ARG A 402 21.09 10.65 -1.14
C ARG A 402 21.88 9.80 -0.17
N ALA A 403 21.27 9.43 0.95
CA ALA A 403 21.90 8.59 1.97
C ALA A 403 22.39 7.26 1.38
N PHE A 404 21.56 6.61 0.56
CA PHE A 404 21.92 5.37 -0.11
C PHE A 404 23.08 5.56 -1.10
N ARG A 405 23.04 6.59 -1.94
CA ARG A 405 24.10 6.86 -2.92
C ARG A 405 25.44 7.19 -2.26
N GLU A 406 25.44 7.96 -1.17
CA GLU A 406 26.64 8.26 -0.39
C GLU A 406 27.19 7.00 0.29
N CYS A 407 26.33 6.16 0.89
CA CYS A 407 26.75 4.88 1.48
C CYS A 407 27.32 3.92 0.43
N CYS A 408 26.71 3.80 -0.76
CA CYS A 408 27.25 2.99 -1.84
C CYS A 408 28.66 3.44 -2.24
N LYS A 409 28.88 4.74 -2.38
CA LYS A 409 30.20 5.30 -2.70
C LYS A 409 31.21 5.05 -1.57
N ARG A 410 30.81 5.24 -0.32
CA ARG A 410 31.67 5.09 0.86
C ARG A 410 32.08 3.64 1.11
N PHE A 411 31.14 2.70 0.96
CA PHE A 411 31.33 1.29 1.28
C PHE A 411 31.63 0.42 0.06
N GLY A 412 31.63 0.99 -1.14
CA GLY A 412 31.90 0.27 -2.38
C GLY A 412 30.80 -0.73 -2.78
N TRP A 413 29.55 -0.49 -2.38
CA TRP A 413 28.45 -1.36 -2.76
C TRP A 413 28.12 -1.22 -4.24
N ASN A 414 28.20 -2.35 -4.95
CA ASN A 414 27.58 -2.50 -6.24
C ASN A 414 26.14 -2.99 -6.04
N TYR A 415 25.24 -2.55 -6.90
CA TYR A 415 23.83 -2.88 -6.75
C TYR A 415 23.09 -2.85 -8.09
N GLU A 416 21.91 -3.47 -8.11
CA GLU A 416 20.93 -3.35 -9.19
C GLU A 416 19.55 -2.99 -8.64
N TYR A 417 18.74 -2.32 -9.46
CA TYR A 417 17.32 -2.10 -9.16
C TYR A 417 16.51 -3.31 -9.62
N LEU A 418 15.67 -3.84 -8.73
CA LEU A 418 14.72 -4.92 -9.04
C LEU A 418 13.40 -4.36 -9.56
N GLY A 419 12.95 -3.24 -9.01
CA GLY A 419 11.71 -2.59 -9.39
C GLY A 419 11.60 -1.19 -8.81
N PHE A 420 10.70 -0.41 -9.40
CA PHE A 420 10.23 0.87 -8.90
C PHE A 420 8.70 0.85 -8.91
N SER A 421 8.09 1.59 -8.00
CA SER A 421 6.66 1.90 -8.08
C SER A 421 6.47 3.41 -8.09
N LEU A 422 5.79 3.93 -9.11
CA LEU A 422 5.36 5.32 -9.17
C LEU A 422 4.15 5.56 -8.25
N THR A 423 3.37 4.52 -7.96
CA THR A 423 2.19 4.59 -7.09
C THR A 423 2.60 4.64 -5.61
N SER A 424 3.43 3.69 -5.16
CA SER A 424 3.91 3.66 -3.78
C SER A 424 5.21 4.44 -3.58
N LYS A 425 5.81 4.98 -4.65
CA LYS A 425 7.09 5.72 -4.67
C LYS A 425 8.34 4.92 -4.31
N GLN A 426 8.19 3.61 -4.22
CA GLN A 426 9.21 2.73 -3.70
C GLN A 426 10.28 2.36 -4.73
N ALA A 427 11.45 1.98 -4.24
CA ALA A 427 12.48 1.31 -5.04
C ALA A 427 13.00 0.05 -4.33
N LEU A 428 13.16 -1.03 -5.10
CA LEU A 428 13.79 -2.26 -4.63
C LEU A 428 15.21 -2.36 -5.18
N VAL A 429 16.15 -2.59 -4.28
CA VAL A 429 17.58 -2.67 -4.59
C VAL A 429 18.15 -4.00 -4.11
N ARG A 430 18.96 -4.63 -4.96
CA ARG A 430 19.77 -5.82 -4.60
C ARG A 430 21.25 -5.46 -4.60
N ILE A 431 21.95 -5.81 -3.53
CA ILE A 431 23.42 -5.69 -3.44
C ILE A 431 24.11 -6.83 -4.20
N LEU A 432 25.17 -6.53 -4.97
CA LEU A 432 25.83 -7.45 -5.92
C LEU A 432 27.18 -8.01 -5.47
#